data_AF-A0A9P5PUI2-F1
#
_entry.id   AF-A0A9P5PUI2-F1
#
_cell.length_a   1.000
_cell.length_b   1.000
_cell.length_c   1.000
_cell.angle_alpha   90.00
_cell.angle_beta   90.00
_cell.angle_gamma   90.00
#
_symmetry.space_group_name_H-M   'P 1'
#
loop_
_entity.id
_entity.type
_entity.pdbx_description
1 polymer ?
#
loop_
_entity_poly.entity_id
_entity_poly.type
_entity_poly.pdbx_seq_one_letter_code
_entity_poly.pdbx_strand_id
1 'polypeptide(L)'
;HPRRYPSPPPADNPLGPAARYPYLPASSDDGSILIKYSCRPGGPYLYDLLDTLPLDEFGTLSWVVLDREAEIYESDDMCDEYKVMHALWGRWIMLNRTRFIQDYSVGVMDFVDQYWMMIHRAAGWQALRYWLLMLMVNKYLKPQGVANVLQHYEGKTGMKYWYANGANTD
;
A
#
# COMPACT_ATOMS: atom_id res chain seq x y z
N HIS A 1 14.67 9.40 -20.20
CA HIS A 1 14.88 8.70 -18.92
C HIS A 1 13.92 7.53 -18.82
N PRO A 2 14.37 6.27 -18.70
CA PRO A 2 13.49 5.24 -18.13
C PRO A 2 13.01 5.77 -16.77
N ARG A 3 11.70 5.72 -16.53
CA ARG A 3 11.07 6.37 -15.37
C ARG A 3 11.59 5.70 -14.08
N ARG A 4 12.63 6.28 -13.46
CA ARG A 4 13.23 5.83 -12.19
C ARG A 4 12.20 5.72 -11.05
N TYR A 5 11.09 6.44 -11.16
CA TYR A 5 10.05 6.57 -10.15
C TYR A 5 8.67 6.25 -10.78
N PRO A 6 7.69 5.78 -9.98
CA PRO A 6 6.34 5.60 -10.47
C PRO A 6 5.72 6.94 -10.91
N SER A 7 4.64 6.87 -11.70
CA SER A 7 3.83 8.06 -11.97
C SER A 7 3.33 8.66 -10.65
N PRO A 8 3.33 9.99 -10.50
CA PRO A 8 2.79 10.62 -9.31
C PRO A 8 1.30 10.31 -9.17
N PRO A 9 0.71 10.51 -7.97
CA PRO A 9 -0.72 10.56 -7.83
C PRO A 9 -1.35 11.69 -8.66
N PRO A 10 -2.67 11.82 -8.65
CA PRO A 10 -3.36 12.98 -9.18
C PRO A 10 -2.99 14.27 -8.43
N ALA A 11 -2.86 15.39 -9.15
CA ALA A 11 -2.46 16.68 -8.56
C ALA A 11 -3.51 17.27 -7.59
N ASP A 12 -4.78 16.90 -7.75
CA ASP A 12 -5.89 17.25 -6.84
C ASP A 12 -5.84 16.50 -5.51
N ASN A 13 -5.18 15.34 -5.47
CA ASN A 13 -4.96 14.58 -4.25
C ASN A 13 -3.55 13.96 -4.22
N PRO A 14 -2.50 14.80 -4.04
CA PRO A 14 -1.12 14.36 -4.16
C PRO A 14 -0.67 13.43 -3.02
N LEU A 15 -1.40 13.37 -1.90
CA LEU A 15 -1.10 12.48 -0.77
C LEU A 15 -1.92 11.19 -0.79
N GLY A 16 -2.88 11.08 -1.70
CA GLY A 16 -3.73 9.91 -1.87
C GLY A 16 -3.13 8.83 -2.78
N PRO A 17 -3.94 7.83 -3.14
CA PRO A 17 -3.53 6.74 -4.01
C PRO A 17 -3.26 7.26 -5.44
N ALA A 18 -2.29 6.65 -6.11
CA ALA A 18 -1.99 6.98 -7.49
C ALA A 18 -2.97 6.33 -8.50
N ALA A 19 -3.63 5.24 -8.12
CA ALA A 19 -4.60 4.58 -8.97
C ALA A 19 -5.88 5.43 -9.13
N ARG A 20 -6.48 5.34 -10.32
CA ARG A 20 -7.74 6.01 -10.64
C ARG A 20 -8.71 5.01 -11.22
N TYR A 21 -10.00 5.26 -10.95
CA TYR A 21 -11.09 4.52 -11.58
C TYR A 21 -10.88 4.52 -13.11
N PRO A 22 -11.01 3.36 -13.80
CA PRO A 22 -11.70 2.14 -13.37
C PRO A 22 -10.93 1.14 -12.49
N TYR A 23 -9.71 1.45 -12.04
CA TYR A 23 -8.79 0.60 -11.24
C TYR A 23 -8.36 -0.72 -11.90
N LEU A 24 -9.29 -1.43 -12.53
CA LEU A 24 -9.09 -2.65 -13.30
C LEU A 24 -9.36 -2.38 -14.79
N PRO A 25 -8.72 -3.12 -15.72
CA PRO A 25 -7.80 -4.23 -15.48
C PRO A 25 -6.46 -3.80 -14.88
N ALA A 26 -5.88 -4.64 -14.02
CA ALA A 26 -4.59 -4.39 -13.39
C ALA A 26 -3.70 -5.64 -13.44
N SER A 27 -2.38 -5.43 -13.52
CA SER A 27 -1.39 -6.50 -13.49
C SER A 27 -0.42 -6.32 -12.33
N SER A 28 0.13 -7.44 -11.85
CA SER A 28 1.28 -7.44 -10.94
C SER A 28 2.49 -6.75 -11.58
N ASP A 29 3.48 -6.39 -10.76
CA ASP A 29 4.68 -5.67 -11.23
C ASP A 29 5.52 -6.47 -12.24
N ASP A 30 5.50 -7.80 -12.13
CA ASP A 30 6.14 -8.74 -13.06
C ASP A 30 5.22 -9.18 -14.21
N GLY A 31 3.95 -8.76 -14.19
CA GLY A 31 2.93 -9.15 -15.17
C GLY A 31 2.42 -10.59 -15.06
N SER A 32 2.80 -11.35 -14.02
CA SER A 32 2.38 -12.74 -13.83
C SER A 32 0.90 -12.89 -13.46
N ILE A 33 0.33 -11.90 -12.77
CA ILE A 33 -1.07 -11.88 -12.36
C ILE A 33 -1.77 -10.76 -13.14
N LEU A 34 -2.92 -11.08 -13.74
CA LEU A 34 -3.80 -10.12 -14.42
C LEU A 34 -5.21 -10.24 -13.86
N ILE A 35 -5.69 -9.17 -13.24
CA ILE A 35 -7.07 -9.05 -12.75
C ILE A 35 -7.84 -8.23 -13.78
N LYS A 36 -8.82 -8.88 -14.44
CA LYS A 36 -9.57 -8.26 -15.55
C LYS A 36 -10.75 -7.42 -15.09
N TYR A 37 -11.44 -7.87 -14.05
CA TYR A 37 -12.66 -7.24 -13.53
C TYR A 37 -12.86 -7.62 -12.06
N SER A 38 -13.62 -6.78 -11.35
CA SER A 38 -14.04 -7.06 -9.97
C SER A 38 -15.34 -7.85 -9.99
N CYS A 39 -15.44 -8.84 -9.11
CA CYS A 39 -16.67 -9.62 -8.89
C CYS A 39 -17.51 -9.04 -7.74
N ARG A 40 -17.09 -7.92 -7.13
CA ARG A 40 -17.79 -7.32 -6.00
C ARG A 40 -19.05 -6.58 -6.45
N PRO A 41 -20.13 -6.62 -5.67
CA PRO A 41 -21.24 -5.71 -5.84
C PRO A 41 -20.74 -4.26 -5.78
N GLY A 42 -21.21 -3.40 -6.68
CA GLY A 42 -20.78 -1.99 -6.75
C GLY A 42 -19.58 -1.72 -7.67
N GLY A 43 -18.90 -2.76 -8.16
CA GLY A 43 -17.78 -2.62 -9.09
C GLY A 43 -16.41 -2.62 -8.39
N PRO A 44 -15.35 -2.18 -9.09
CA PRO A 44 -13.99 -2.24 -8.57
C PRO A 44 -13.72 -1.20 -7.50
N TYR A 45 -13.06 -1.63 -6.42
CA TYR A 45 -12.58 -0.77 -5.33
C TYR A 45 -11.05 -0.68 -5.37
N LEU A 46 -10.46 0.29 -4.65
CA LEU A 46 -8.99 0.42 -4.58
C LEU A 46 -8.31 -0.83 -4.03
N TYR A 47 -8.95 -1.48 -3.05
CA TYR A 47 -8.40 -2.69 -2.44
C TYR A 47 -8.45 -3.93 -3.36
N ASP A 48 -9.18 -3.90 -4.48
CA ASP A 48 -9.11 -4.97 -5.49
C ASP A 48 -7.74 -5.03 -6.18
N LEU A 49 -6.93 -3.96 -6.08
CA LEU A 49 -5.54 -3.99 -6.56
C LEU A 49 -4.67 -5.00 -5.79
N LEU A 50 -5.05 -5.38 -4.57
CA LEU A 50 -4.31 -6.38 -3.78
C LEU A 50 -4.41 -7.78 -4.38
N ASP A 51 -5.39 -8.04 -5.24
CA ASP A 51 -5.51 -9.31 -5.96
C ASP A 51 -4.39 -9.50 -6.99
N THR A 52 -3.64 -8.42 -7.30
CA THR A 52 -2.40 -8.51 -8.11
C THR A 52 -1.19 -8.98 -7.31
N LEU A 53 -1.30 -9.14 -5.99
CA LEU A 53 -0.21 -9.65 -5.14
C LEU A 53 -0.33 -11.17 -4.99
N PRO A 54 0.75 -11.93 -5.18
CA PRO A 54 0.71 -13.38 -5.05
C PRO A 54 0.42 -13.82 -3.61
N LEU A 55 -0.20 -15.00 -3.48
CA LEU A 55 -0.46 -15.65 -2.21
C LEU A 55 0.38 -16.92 -2.00
N ASP A 56 1.32 -17.20 -2.90
CA ASP A 56 2.11 -18.44 -2.90
C ASP A 56 2.92 -18.62 -1.61
N GLU A 57 3.40 -17.53 -1.01
CA GLU A 57 4.15 -17.54 0.26
C GLU A 57 3.33 -18.05 1.46
N PHE A 58 1.99 -18.02 1.37
CA PHE A 58 1.09 -18.53 2.40
C PHE A 58 0.75 -20.02 2.22
N GLY A 59 1.05 -20.60 1.05
CA GLY A 59 0.76 -22.00 0.73
C GLY A 59 -0.70 -22.38 1.03
N THR A 60 -0.89 -23.43 1.83
CA THR A 60 -2.22 -23.92 2.24
C THR A 60 -2.99 -22.96 3.14
N LEU A 61 -2.36 -21.89 3.64
CA LEU A 61 -2.99 -20.87 4.49
C LEU A 61 -3.42 -19.62 3.70
N SER A 62 -3.28 -19.61 2.38
CA SER A 62 -3.73 -18.50 1.52
C SER A 62 -5.21 -18.14 1.74
N TRP A 63 -6.08 -19.13 2.01
CA TRP A 63 -7.49 -18.89 2.33
C TRP A 63 -7.68 -18.06 3.60
N VAL A 64 -6.81 -18.18 4.60
CA VAL A 64 -6.88 -17.38 5.85
C VAL A 64 -6.62 -15.90 5.56
N VAL A 65 -5.73 -15.61 4.61
CA VAL A 65 -5.46 -14.24 4.16
C VAL A 65 -6.72 -13.66 3.52
N LEU A 66 -7.31 -14.39 2.58
CA LEU A 66 -8.51 -13.95 1.86
C LEU A 66 -9.70 -13.73 2.80
N ASP A 67 -9.89 -14.62 3.78
CA ASP A 67 -10.96 -14.51 4.78
C ASP A 67 -10.79 -13.25 5.64
N ARG A 68 -9.56 -13.00 6.12
CA ARG A 68 -9.23 -11.81 6.91
C ARG A 68 -9.38 -10.52 6.10
N GLU A 69 -9.04 -10.55 4.82
CA GLU A 69 -9.23 -9.42 3.92
C GLU A 69 -10.70 -9.13 3.68
N ALA A 70 -11.53 -10.16 3.47
CA ALA A 70 -12.98 -9.99 3.35
C ALA A 70 -13.56 -9.30 4.59
N GLU A 71 -13.20 -9.73 5.81
CA GLU A 71 -13.60 -9.07 7.06
C GLU A 71 -13.23 -7.58 7.09
N ILE A 72 -12.01 -7.22 6.64
CA ILE A 72 -11.55 -5.82 6.58
C ILE A 72 -12.38 -5.04 5.56
N TYR A 73 -12.70 -5.62 4.41
CA TYR A 73 -13.41 -4.94 3.33
C TYR A 73 -14.87 -4.65 3.67
N GLU A 74 -15.48 -5.48 4.52
CA GLU A 74 -16.85 -5.32 5.02
C GLU A 74 -16.99 -4.20 6.07
N SER A 75 -15.89 -3.58 6.50
CA SER A 75 -15.93 -2.47 7.48
C SER A 75 -16.39 -1.16 6.81
N ASP A 76 -17.64 -0.75 7.01
CA ASP A 76 -18.21 0.47 6.42
C ASP A 76 -17.61 1.78 6.96
N ASP A 77 -17.07 1.76 8.18
CA ASP A 77 -16.51 2.93 8.86
C ASP A 77 -15.08 3.31 8.38
N MET A 78 -14.55 2.58 7.40
CA MET A 78 -13.19 2.76 6.89
C MET A 78 -13.18 3.07 5.39
N CYS A 79 -12.41 4.10 5.01
CA CYS A 79 -12.13 4.36 3.60
C CYS A 79 -11.24 3.25 3.01
N ASP A 80 -11.30 3.10 1.68
CA ASP A 80 -10.61 2.03 0.97
C ASP A 80 -9.08 2.07 1.17
N GLU A 81 -8.48 3.26 1.24
CA GLU A 81 -7.04 3.42 1.45
C GLU A 81 -6.59 2.85 2.79
N TYR A 82 -7.43 2.96 3.82
CA TYR A 82 -7.15 2.37 5.13
C TYR A 82 -7.36 0.86 5.10
N LYS A 83 -8.39 0.37 4.39
CA LYS A 83 -8.59 -1.06 4.18
C LYS A 83 -7.39 -1.70 3.50
N VAL A 84 -6.81 -1.02 2.49
CA VAL A 84 -5.55 -1.44 1.83
C VAL A 84 -4.42 -1.56 2.86
N MET A 85 -4.20 -0.54 3.69
CA MET A 85 -3.12 -0.59 4.69
C MET A 85 -3.30 -1.72 5.70
N HIS A 86 -4.53 -1.95 6.17
CA HIS A 86 -4.85 -3.05 7.09
C HIS A 86 -4.61 -4.42 6.45
N ALA A 87 -5.07 -4.63 5.22
CA ALA A 87 -4.89 -5.88 4.48
C ALA A 87 -3.41 -6.17 4.18
N LEU A 88 -2.67 -5.18 3.67
CA LEU A 88 -1.23 -5.30 3.42
C LEU A 88 -0.46 -5.63 4.70
N TRP A 89 -0.76 -4.95 5.81
CA TRP A 89 -0.14 -5.27 7.09
C TRP A 89 -0.49 -6.68 7.56
N GLY A 90 -1.75 -7.08 7.41
CA GLY A 90 -2.23 -8.43 7.73
C GLY A 90 -1.45 -9.52 7.01
N ARG A 91 -1.28 -9.37 5.68
CA ARG A 91 -0.42 -10.25 4.87
C ARG A 91 1.00 -10.30 5.41
N TRP A 92 1.62 -9.14 5.59
CA TRP A 92 3.02 -9.06 6.00
C TRP A 92 3.27 -9.66 7.39
N ILE A 93 2.46 -9.28 8.38
CA ILE A 93 2.68 -9.65 9.78
C ILE A 93 2.44 -11.15 10.01
N MET A 94 1.57 -11.79 9.23
CA MET A 94 1.32 -13.23 9.32
C MET A 94 2.60 -14.05 9.10
N LEU A 95 3.46 -13.62 8.19
CA LEU A 95 4.73 -14.29 7.88
C LEU A 95 5.91 -13.71 8.68
N ASN A 96 5.85 -12.44 9.06
CA ASN A 96 7.00 -11.71 9.59
C ASN A 96 6.87 -11.32 11.08
N ARG A 97 5.88 -11.84 11.81
CA ARG A 97 5.64 -11.48 13.23
C ARG A 97 6.87 -11.57 14.11
N THR A 98 7.65 -12.65 14.00
CA THR A 98 8.87 -12.85 14.81
C THR A 98 9.90 -11.77 14.51
N ARG A 99 10.12 -11.45 13.23
CA ARG A 99 11.05 -10.40 12.78
C ARG A 99 10.60 -9.03 13.28
N PHE A 100 9.30 -8.73 13.19
CA PHE A 100 8.73 -7.49 13.70
C PHE A 100 8.95 -7.31 15.21
N ILE A 101 8.75 -8.37 16.02
CA ILE A 101 8.91 -8.28 17.49
C ILE A 101 10.37 -8.15 17.90
N GLN A 102 11.30 -8.70 17.13
CA GLN A 102 12.74 -8.56 17.39
C GLN A 102 13.20 -7.10 17.28
N ASP A 103 12.75 -6.39 16.25
CA ASP A 103 12.95 -4.95 16.11
C ASP A 103 11.80 -4.34 15.31
N TYR A 104 10.95 -3.57 16.01
CA TYR A 104 9.78 -2.94 15.41
C TYR A 104 10.14 -1.94 14.30
N SER A 105 11.25 -1.20 14.44
CA SER A 105 11.62 -0.18 13.47
C SER A 105 12.12 -0.83 12.18
N VAL A 106 12.93 -1.88 12.30
CA VAL A 106 13.38 -2.68 11.16
C VAL A 106 12.18 -3.38 10.50
N GLY A 107 11.31 -4.01 11.28
CA GLY A 107 10.14 -4.68 10.74
C GLY A 107 9.19 -3.75 9.97
N VAL A 108 8.95 -2.53 10.46
CA VAL A 108 8.14 -1.55 9.71
C VAL A 108 8.86 -1.10 8.43
N MET A 109 10.18 -0.92 8.47
CA MET A 109 10.95 -0.59 7.27
C MET A 109 10.83 -1.71 6.23
N ASP A 110 10.95 -2.96 6.66
CA ASP A 110 10.82 -4.14 5.79
C ASP A 110 9.41 -4.24 5.17
N PHE A 111 8.36 -3.97 5.95
CA PHE A 111 6.99 -3.90 5.46
C PHE A 111 6.85 -2.85 4.35
N VAL A 112 7.34 -1.63 4.58
CA VAL A 112 7.32 -0.57 3.56
C VAL A 112 8.19 -0.98 2.37
N ASP A 113 9.33 -1.61 2.60
CA ASP A 113 10.23 -2.04 1.53
C ASP A 113 9.57 -3.03 0.58
N GLN A 114 8.79 -3.96 1.11
CA GLN A 114 8.05 -4.96 0.35
C GLN A 114 6.85 -4.36 -0.40
N TYR A 115 6.09 -3.47 0.25
CA TYR A 115 4.78 -3.04 -0.27
C TYR A 115 4.71 -1.60 -0.77
N TRP A 116 5.81 -0.85 -0.82
CA TRP A 116 5.78 0.58 -1.20
C TRP A 116 5.06 0.87 -2.51
N MET A 117 5.18 0.00 -3.53
CA MET A 117 4.51 0.20 -4.82
C MET A 117 2.99 0.03 -4.68
N MET A 118 2.53 -0.97 -3.93
CA MET A 118 1.10 -1.16 -3.67
C MET A 118 0.55 -0.05 -2.78
N ILE A 119 1.30 0.36 -1.75
CA ILE A 119 0.96 1.53 -0.93
C ILE A 119 0.79 2.76 -1.83
N HIS A 120 1.76 3.04 -2.72
CA HIS A 120 1.69 4.16 -3.66
C HIS A 120 0.46 4.09 -4.58
N ARG A 121 0.16 2.92 -5.12
CA ARG A 121 -0.97 2.74 -6.04
C ARG A 121 -2.32 2.83 -5.34
N ALA A 122 -2.50 2.16 -4.21
CA ALA A 122 -3.82 1.85 -3.66
C ALA A 122 -4.14 2.55 -2.32
N ALA A 123 -3.14 3.04 -1.57
CA ALA A 123 -3.37 3.69 -0.27
C ALA A 123 -2.94 5.17 -0.24
N GLY A 124 -1.79 5.47 -0.82
CA GLY A 124 -1.18 6.79 -0.75
C GLY A 124 -0.39 7.05 0.53
N TRP A 125 0.29 8.20 0.51
CA TRP A 125 1.13 8.66 1.61
C TRP A 125 0.32 8.95 2.89
N GLN A 126 -0.88 9.51 2.74
CA GLN A 126 -1.74 9.88 3.87
C GLN A 126 -2.15 8.64 4.69
N ALA A 127 -2.55 7.56 4.02
CA ALA A 127 -2.90 6.31 4.67
C ALA A 127 -1.69 5.63 5.33
N LEU A 128 -0.52 5.65 4.67
CA LEU A 128 0.72 5.18 5.29
C LEU A 128 1.04 5.98 6.57
N ARG A 129 0.95 7.32 6.53
CA ARG A 129 1.19 8.15 7.72
C ARG A 129 0.23 7.80 8.85
N TYR A 130 -1.06 7.66 8.56
CA TYR A 130 -2.05 7.26 9.55
C TYR A 130 -1.68 5.91 10.19
N TRP A 131 -1.31 4.93 9.39
CA TRP A 131 -0.87 3.62 9.85
C TRP A 131 0.35 3.70 10.79
N LEU A 132 1.36 4.49 10.43
CA LEU A 132 2.56 4.67 11.25
C LEU A 132 2.27 5.38 12.58
N LEU A 133 1.34 6.34 12.58
CA LEU A 133 0.87 6.98 13.81
C LEU A 133 0.15 5.99 14.72
N MET A 134 -0.65 5.07 14.17
CA MET A 134 -1.27 4.00 14.94
C MET A 134 -0.21 3.09 15.59
N LEU A 135 0.85 2.72 14.87
CA LEU A 135 1.96 1.95 15.43
C LEU A 135 2.70 2.73 16.53
N MET A 136 2.85 4.04 16.38
CA MET A 136 3.45 4.90 17.40
C MET A 136 2.60 4.99 18.68
N VAL A 137 1.28 5.20 18.54
CA VAL A 137 0.35 5.25 19.68
C VAL A 137 0.36 3.94 20.46
N ASN A 138 0.49 2.81 19.75
CA ASN A 138 0.61 1.49 20.34
C ASN A 138 2.05 1.14 20.81
N LYS A 139 2.97 2.12 20.84
CA LYS A 139 4.36 1.99 21.32
C LYS A 139 5.24 1.02 20.52
N TYR A 140 4.85 0.69 19.29
CA TYR A 140 5.71 -0.07 18.36
C TYR A 140 6.72 0.85 17.66
N LEU A 141 6.40 2.13 17.46
CA LEU A 141 7.31 3.11 16.87
C LEU A 141 7.53 4.32 17.78
N LYS A 142 8.72 4.92 17.68
CA LYS A 142 9.01 6.26 18.21
C LYS A 142 8.67 7.32 17.16
N PRO A 143 8.47 8.59 17.54
CA PRO A 143 8.25 9.68 16.57
C PRO A 143 9.32 9.77 15.49
N GLN A 144 10.60 9.58 15.86
CA GLN A 144 11.69 9.54 14.89
C GLN A 144 11.57 8.37 13.89
N GLY A 145 11.08 7.22 14.35
CA GLY A 145 10.83 6.06 13.49
C GLY A 145 9.76 6.36 12.44
N VAL A 146 8.69 7.05 12.81
CA VAL A 146 7.65 7.50 11.87
C VAL A 146 8.26 8.41 10.79
N ALA A 147 9.06 9.41 11.19
CA ALA A 147 9.70 10.33 10.25
C ALA A 147 10.67 9.59 9.30
N ASN A 148 11.46 8.66 9.83
CA ASN A 148 12.42 7.89 9.04
C ASN A 148 11.71 7.01 7.98
N VAL A 149 10.62 6.34 8.35
CA VAL A 149 9.88 5.47 7.42
C VAL A 149 9.18 6.30 6.33
N LEU A 150 8.61 7.45 6.68
CA LEU A 150 7.99 8.35 5.69
C LEU A 150 9.04 8.89 4.71
N GLN A 151 10.19 9.35 5.20
CA GLN A 151 11.27 9.82 4.35
C GLN A 151 11.79 8.71 3.41
N HIS A 152 11.88 7.48 3.91
CA HIS A 152 12.26 6.32 3.11
C HIS A 152 11.25 6.05 1.98
N TYR A 153 9.96 6.04 2.31
CA TYR A 153 8.89 5.88 1.33
C TYR A 153 8.90 6.98 0.26
N GLU A 154 9.05 8.25 0.66
CA GLU A 154 9.18 9.41 -0.25
C GLU A 154 10.38 9.28 -1.20
N GLY A 155 11.49 8.72 -0.69
CA GLY A 155 12.66 8.40 -1.47
C GLY A 155 12.40 7.34 -2.56
N LYS A 156 11.60 6.32 -2.24
CA LYS A 156 11.19 5.27 -3.20
C LYS A 156 10.25 5.79 -4.28
N THR A 157 9.30 6.63 -3.91
CA THR A 157 8.31 7.17 -4.86
C THR A 157 8.83 8.36 -5.66
N GLY A 158 9.97 8.92 -5.26
CA GLY A 158 10.55 10.10 -5.91
C GLY A 158 9.68 11.33 -5.73
N MET A 159 9.00 11.44 -4.58
CA MET A 159 7.96 12.44 -4.32
C MET A 159 8.43 13.88 -4.55
N LYS A 160 9.70 14.18 -4.28
CA LYS A 160 10.33 15.48 -4.56
C LYS A 160 10.36 15.90 -6.04
N TYR A 161 10.14 14.97 -6.97
CA TYR A 161 10.14 15.21 -8.41
C TYR A 161 8.72 15.24 -9.01
N TRP A 162 7.69 15.03 -8.20
CA TRP A 162 6.32 15.04 -8.69
C TRP A 162 5.95 16.42 -9.24
N TYR A 163 5.30 16.43 -10.40
CA TYR A 163 4.81 17.63 -11.10
C TYR A 163 5.85 18.69 -11.50
N ALA A 164 7.15 18.48 -11.22
CA ALA A 164 8.22 19.45 -11.51
C ALA A 164 8.39 19.78 -13.01
N ASN A 165 7.84 18.94 -13.91
CA ASN A 165 7.86 19.16 -15.36
C ASN A 165 6.57 19.79 -15.92
N GLY A 166 5.58 20.11 -15.09
CA GLY A 166 4.29 20.67 -15.50
C GLY A 166 4.20 22.21 -15.44
N ALA A 167 5.28 22.89 -15.03
CA ALA A 167 5.30 24.35 -14.84
C ALA A 167 5.88 25.13 -16.04
N ASN A 168 6.02 24.51 -17.22
CA ASN A 168 6.54 25.13 -18.43
C ASN A 168 5.67 24.78 -19.65
N THR A 169 4.43 25.24 -19.64
CA THR A 169 3.63 25.54 -20.84
C THR A 169 2.43 26.33 -20.35
N ASP A 170 2.56 27.66 -20.32
CA ASP A 170 1.54 28.66 -20.66
C ASP A 170 2.25 29.99 -20.96
#